data_AF-A0A2V6WEE9-F1
#
_entry.id   AF-A0A2V6WEE9-F1
#
_cell.length_a   1.000
_cell.length_b   1.000
_cell.length_c   1.000
_cell.angle_alpha   90.00
_cell.angle_beta   90.00
_cell.angle_gamma   90.00
#
_symmetry.space_group_name_H-M   'P 1'
#
loop_
_entity.id
_entity.type
_entity.pdbx_description
1 polymer ?
#
loop_
_entity_poly.entity_id
_entity_poly.type
_entity_poly.pdbx_seq_one_letter_code
_entity_poly.pdbx_strand_id
1 'polypeptide(L)' 'TAAGTPGRTAAGTPGRVWILDAEGKPKAVAITLGISDGSATEVLRGDLKEGQEVITGIAGTNPQTRPGSTPSSSGPRLRL' A
#
# COMPACT_ATOMS: atom_id res chain seq x y z
N THR A 1 -5.80 30.37 28.40
CA THR A 1 -6.83 29.37 28.05
C THR A 1 -6.46 28.76 26.71
N ALA A 2 -6.00 27.50 26.70
CA ALA A 2 -5.64 26.81 25.46
C ALA A 2 -6.90 26.17 24.88
N ALA A 3 -7.37 26.68 23.74
CA ALA A 3 -8.37 26.00 22.93
C ALA A 3 -7.65 24.91 22.13
N GLY A 4 -7.91 23.64 22.46
CA GLY A 4 -7.46 22.52 21.64
C GLY A 4 -8.12 22.60 20.27
N THR A 5 -7.32 22.76 19.22
CA THR A 5 -7.79 22.61 17.85
C THR A 5 -8.49 21.26 17.73
N PRO A 6 -9.76 21.17 17.31
CA PRO A 6 -10.38 19.88 17.06
C PRO A 6 -9.47 19.18 16.06
N GLY A 7 -8.93 18.02 16.49
CA GLY A 7 -8.05 17.21 15.65
C GLY A 7 -8.75 17.06 14.32
N ARG A 8 -8.13 17.57 13.25
CA ARG A 8 -8.61 17.38 11.89
C ARG A 8 -8.67 15.86 11.72
N THR A 9 -9.85 15.27 11.88
CA THR A 9 -10.12 13.90 11.44
C THR A 9 -9.58 13.87 10.04
N ALA A 10 -8.47 13.15 9.83
CA ALA A 10 -7.76 13.19 8.58
C ALA A 10 -8.77 12.77 7.52
N ALA A 11 -9.19 13.73 6.68
CA ALA A 11 -9.99 13.43 5.52
C ALA A 11 -9.09 12.52 4.68
N GLY A 12 -9.43 11.23 4.64
CA GLY A 12 -8.56 10.21 4.05
C GLY A 12 -8.23 10.51 2.59
N THR A 13 -7.25 9.79 2.06
CA THR A 13 -6.75 10.02 0.71
C THR A 13 -7.63 9.30 -0.31
N PRO A 14 -8.21 9.99 -1.32
CA PRO A 14 -8.96 9.30 -2.37
C PRO A 14 -8.02 8.41 -3.20
N GLY A 15 -8.49 7.23 -3.55
CA GLY A 15 -7.72 6.24 -4.31
C GLY A 15 -8.61 5.23 -5.02
N ARG A 16 -7.99 4.21 -5.60
CA ARG A 16 -8.71 3.10 -6.21
C ARG A 16 -7.93 1.79 -6.09
N VAL A 17 -8.66 0.69 -6.04
CA VAL A 17 -8.15 -0.67 -6.23
C VAL A 17 -8.79 -1.29 -7.47
N TRP A 18 -8.32 -2.47 -7.85
CA TRP A 18 -8.87 -3.23 -8.96
C TRP A 18 -9.29 -4.61 -8.49
N ILE A 19 -10.47 -5.01 -8.93
CA ILE A 19 -11.01 -6.36 -8.75
C ILE A 19 -11.14 -7.01 -10.13
N LEU A 20 -11.26 -8.34 -10.20
CA LEU A 20 -11.69 -9.01 -11.43
C LEU A 20 -13.22 -9.01 -11.49
N ASP A 21 -13.78 -8.62 -12.63
CA ASP A 21 -15.20 -8.85 -12.91
C ASP A 21 -15.47 -10.31 -13.30
N ALA A 22 -16.74 -10.63 -13.60
CA ALA A 22 -17.14 -11.97 -13.97
C ALA A 22 -16.49 -12.47 -15.28
N GLU A 23 -16.01 -11.54 -16.12
CA GLU A 23 -15.30 -11.85 -17.36
C GLU A 23 -13.77 -11.92 -17.15
N GLY A 24 -13.30 -11.79 -15.92
CA GLY A 24 -11.88 -11.80 -15.57
C GLY A 24 -11.14 -10.51 -15.97
N LYS A 25 -11.85 -9.40 -16.19
CA LYS A 25 -11.25 -8.11 -16.54
C LYS A 25 -11.08 -7.24 -15.29
N PRO A 26 -9.99 -6.47 -15.18
CA PRO A 26 -9.83 -5.51 -14.09
C PRO A 26 -10.90 -4.43 -14.11
N LYS A 27 -11.69 -4.35 -13.03
CA LYS A 27 -12.67 -3.30 -12.75
C LYS A 27 -12.18 -2.41 -11.60
N ALA A 28 -12.16 -1.10 -11.84
CA ALA A 28 -11.75 -0.13 -10.82
C ALA A 28 -12.83 0.02 -9.74
N VAL A 29 -12.41 0.09 -8.49
CA VAL A 29 -13.26 0.38 -7.33
C VAL A 29 -12.65 1.57 -6.60
N ALA A 30 -13.42 2.67 -6.50
CA ALA A 30 -13.00 3.87 -5.79
C ALA A 30 -13.05 3.64 -4.27
N ILE A 31 -12.03 4.12 -3.56
CA ILE A 31 -11.90 3.99 -2.11
C ILE A 31 -11.31 5.27 -1.49
N THR A 32 -11.45 5.40 -0.18
CA THR A 32 -10.73 6.38 0.63
C THR A 32 -9.77 5.64 1.55
N LEU A 33 -8.48 5.95 1.43
CA LEU A 33 -7.39 5.34 2.20
C LEU A 33 -7.13 6.11 3.49
N GLY A 34 -6.79 5.37 4.54
CA GLY A 34 -6.36 5.87 5.83
C GLY A 34 -4.84 5.80 5.98
N ILE A 35 -4.41 5.50 7.21
CA ILE A 35 -2.99 5.38 7.55
C ILE A 35 -2.40 4.08 6.99
N SER A 36 -1.08 4.07 6.84
CA SER A 36 -0.31 2.88 6.45
C SER A 36 0.81 2.63 7.45
N ASP A 37 1.09 1.36 7.71
CA ASP A 37 2.22 0.89 8.52
C ASP A 37 3.41 0.41 7.67
N GLY A 38 3.35 0.62 6.35
CA GLY A 38 4.35 0.18 5.38
C GLY A 38 4.12 -1.21 4.80
N SER A 39 3.31 -2.06 5.44
CA SER A 39 2.90 -3.37 4.90
C SER A 39 1.43 -3.37 4.46
N ALA A 40 0.58 -2.63 5.15
CA ALA A 40 -0.85 -2.50 4.89
C ALA A 40 -1.27 -1.02 4.95
N THR A 41 -2.38 -0.72 4.31
CA THR A 41 -3.04 0.58 4.36
C THR A 41 -4.51 0.36 4.67
N GLU A 42 -5.03 1.10 5.65
CA GLU A 42 -6.45 1.03 5.99
C GLU A 42 -7.33 1.57 4.86
N VAL A 43 -8.48 0.93 4.63
CA VAL A 43 -9.54 1.45 3.77
C VAL A 43 -10.63 2.02 4.68
N LEU A 44 -10.82 3.35 4.64
CA LEU A 44 -11.80 4.03 5.50
C LEU A 44 -13.22 3.89 4.96
N ARG A 45 -13.40 4.02 3.63
CA ARG A 45 -14.71 4.02 2.94
C ARG A 45 -14.55 3.62 1.47
N GLY A 46 -15.66 3.19 0.85
CA GLY A 46 -15.75 2.83 -0.56
C GLY A 46 -16.66 1.63 -0.76
N ASP A 47 -16.73 1.13 -1.99
CA ASP A 47 -17.59 -0.02 -2.36
C ASP A 47 -16.84 -1.36 -2.32
N LEU A 48 -15.59 -1.37 -1.84
CA LEU A 48 -14.81 -2.59 -1.62
C LEU A 48 -15.34 -3.32 -0.37
N LYS A 49 -15.68 -4.60 -0.51
CA LYS A 49 -16.24 -5.41 0.57
C LYS A 49 -15.19 -6.34 1.16
N GLU A 50 -15.34 -6.68 2.43
CA GLU A 50 -14.52 -7.73 3.06
C GLU A 50 -14.64 -9.06 2.30
N GLY A 51 -13.53 -9.79 2.21
CA GLY A 51 -13.44 -11.04 1.45
C GLY A 51 -13.35 -10.87 -0.07
N GLN A 52 -13.45 -9.64 -0.60
CA GLN A 52 -13.28 -9.38 -2.02
C GLN A 52 -11.81 -9.41 -2.43
N GLU A 53 -11.48 -10.18 -3.46
CA GLU A 53 -10.12 -10.26 -3.98
C GLU A 53 -9.75 -9.00 -4.76
N VAL A 54 -8.53 -8.50 -4.50
CA VAL A 54 -7.97 -7.31 -5.15
C VAL A 54 -6.66 -7.64 -5.84
N ILE A 55 -6.41 -6.99 -6.96
CA ILE A 55 -5.16 -7.12 -7.71
C ILE A 55 -4.10 -6.25 -7.02
N THR A 56 -3.04 -6.87 -6.49
CA THR A 56 -1.94 -6.20 -5.79
C THR A 56 -0.67 -6.04 -6.65
N GLY A 57 -0.63 -6.66 -7.83
CA GLY A 57 0.48 -6.57 -8.76
C GLY A 57 0.24 -7.40 -10.02
N ILE A 58 1.14 -7.26 -11.00
CA ILE A 58 1.18 -8.11 -12.19
C ILE A 58 2.32 -9.12 -12.03
N ALA A 59 2.03 -10.39 -12.26
CA ALA A 59 3.07 -11.42 -12.29
C ALA A 59 3.86 -11.29 -13.60
N GLY A 60 5.05 -10.70 -13.54
CA GLY A 60 6.03 -10.77 -14.62
C GLY A 60 6.74 -12.13 -14.62
N THR A 61 7.36 -12.51 -15.75
CA THR A 61 8.19 -13.73 -15.85
C THR A 61 9.58 -13.57 -15.19
N ASN A 62 9.66 -12.91 -14.04
CA ASN A 62 10.92 -12.77 -13.31
C ASN A 62 10.76 -13.29 -11.88
N PRO A 63 11.53 -14.32 -11.45
CA PRO A 63 11.46 -14.84 -10.09
C PRO A 63 11.91 -13.76 -9.10
N GLN A 64 10.95 -13.09 -8.47
CA GLN A 64 11.22 -12.06 -7.48
C GLN A 64 11.58 -12.70 -6.14
N THR A 65 12.88 -12.88 -5.92
CA THR A 65 13.51 -12.94 -4.60
C THR A 65 13.07 -11.70 -3.81
N ARG A 66 12.37 -11.88 -2.68
CA ARG A 66 11.98 -10.79 -1.77
C ARG A 66 13.25 -10.10 -1.23
N PRO A 67 13.45 -8.79 -1.44
CA PRO A 67 14.53 -8.07 -0.78
C PRO A 67 14.10 -7.76 0.66
N GLY A 68 14.48 -8.64 1.59
CA GLY A 68 14.77 -8.21 2.96
C GLY A 68 16.09 -7.45 2.95
N SER A 69 16.03 -6.12 3.11
CA SER A 69 16.95 -5.30 3.89
C SER A 69 18.46 -5.72 4.03
N THR A 70 19.30 -5.11 3.17
CA THR A 70 20.65 -4.47 3.38
C THR A 70 21.91 -5.28 3.79
N PRO A 71 23.16 -4.76 3.62
CA PRO A 71 23.72 -3.81 2.64
C PRO A 71 25.06 -4.29 2.01
N SER A 72 25.58 -3.47 1.08
CA SER A 72 26.92 -3.53 0.45
C SER A 72 28.05 -4.01 1.37
N SER A 73 28.79 -5.03 0.90
CA SER A 73 30.12 -5.39 1.36
C SER A 73 31.13 -4.28 1.05
N SER A 74 31.12 -3.22 1.85
CA SER A 74 32.23 -2.27 1.95
C SER A 74 33.23 -2.83 2.96
N GLY A 75 34.12 -3.71 2.49
CA GLY A 75 35.20 -4.24 3.31
C GLY A 75 36.19 -3.14 3.73
N PRO A 76 36.84 -3.25 4.90
CA PRO A 76 37.74 -2.22 5.40
C PRO A 76 38.99 -2.09 4.51
N ARG A 77 39.31 -0.86 4.08
CA ARG A 77 40.57 -0.53 3.39
C ARG A 77 41.46 0.23 4.37
N LEU A 78 42.37 -0.48 5.02
CA LEU A 78 43.49 0.13 5.72
C LEU A 78 44.41 0.75 4.67
N ARG A 79 44.71 2.04 4.80
CA ARG A 79 45.76 2.70 4.03
C ARG A 79 46.95 2.92 4.96
N LEU A 80 48.11 2.38 4.56
CA LEU A 80 49.43 2.67 5.14
C LEU A 80 50.07 3.80 4.35
#